data_AF-A0A5J4TH51-F1
#
_entry.id   AF-A0A5J4TH51-F1
#
_cell.length_a   1.000
_cell.length_b   1.000
_cell.length_c   1.000
_cell.angle_alpha   90.00
_cell.angle_beta   90.00
_cell.angle_gamma   90.00
#
_symmetry.space_group_name_H-M   'P 1'
#
loop_
_entity.id
_entity.type
_entity.pdbx_description
1 polymer ?
#
loop_
_entity_poly.entity_id
_entity_poly.type
_entity_poly.pdbx_seq_one_letter_code
_entity_poly.pdbx_strand_id
1 'polypeptide(L)' 'MFNKKLNRPAQLKNDLLWELLSKMLTFDRNDRISASDALKLPFFTGPQALAEITP' A
#
# COMPACT_ATOMS: atom_id res chain seq x y z
N MET A 1 -16.51 -18.45 5.25
CA MET A 1 -15.49 -17.51 4.74
C MET A 1 -15.70 -16.15 5.40
N PHE A 2 -14.82 -15.75 6.32
CA PHE A 2 -14.80 -14.37 6.82
C PHE A 2 -13.96 -13.55 5.85
N ASN A 3 -14.59 -12.88 4.89
CA ASN A 3 -13.92 -11.86 4.07
C ASN A 3 -13.64 -10.63 4.96
N LYS A 4 -12.62 -10.72 5.82
CA LYS A 4 -12.14 -9.56 6.58
C LYS A 4 -11.50 -8.62 5.58
N LYS A 5 -12.23 -7.55 5.24
CA LYS A 5 -11.72 -6.45 4.42
C LYS A 5 -11.23 -5.35 5.35
N LEU A 6 -10.11 -4.74 4.99
CA LEU A 6 -9.68 -3.50 5.63
C LEU A 6 -10.64 -2.39 5.21
N ASN A 7 -11.23 -1.70 6.19
CA ASN A 7 -12.04 -0.53 5.92
C ASN A 7 -11.12 0.67 5.73
N ARG A 8 -11.23 1.33 4.57
CA ARG A 8 -10.47 2.55 4.29
C ARG A 8 -11.00 3.68 5.17
N PRO A 9 -10.16 4.30 6.02
CA PRO A 9 -10.59 5.47 6.77
C PRO A 9 -10.79 6.67 5.84
N ALA A 10 -11.83 7.46 6.05
CA ALA A 10 -12.16 8.62 5.22
C ALA A 10 -11.07 9.71 5.20
N GLN A 11 -10.20 9.74 6.22
CA GLN A 11 -9.06 10.66 6.32
C GLN A 11 -7.95 10.33 5.30
N LEU A 12 -7.87 9.07 4.85
CA LEU A 12 -6.81 8.60 3.96
C LEU A 12 -7.21 8.81 2.50
N LYS A 13 -6.91 10.00 1.98
CA LYS A 13 -7.25 10.40 0.60
C LYS A 13 -6.27 9.89 -0.46
N ASN A 14 -5.04 9.55 -0.08
CA ASN A 14 -4.04 9.06 -1.01
C ASN A 14 -4.31 7.59 -1.39
N ASP A 15 -4.65 7.35 -2.65
CA ASP A 15 -4.96 6.03 -3.19
C ASP A 15 -3.74 5.10 -3.25
N LEU A 16 -2.55 5.64 -3.58
CA LEU A 16 -1.31 4.87 -3.65
C LEU A 16 -0.89 4.36 -2.27
N LEU A 17 -1.05 5.20 -1.24
CA LEU A 17 -0.80 4.81 0.14
C LEU A 17 -1.82 3.75 0.60
N TRP A 18 -3.09 3.91 0.23
CA TRP A 18 -4.11 2.91 0.55
C TRP A 18 -3.80 1.57 -0.09
N GLU A 19 -3.41 1.57 -1.37
CA GLU A 19 -3.06 0.36 -2.09
C GLU A 19 -1.92 -0.39 -1.40
N LEU A 20 -0.84 0.32 -1.05
CA LEU A 20 0.28 -0.25 -0.30
C LEU A 20 -0.18 -0.88 1.03
N LEU A 21 -0.89 -0.11 1.86
CA LEU A 21 -1.36 -0.58 3.17
C LEU A 21 -2.29 -1.79 3.04
N SER A 22 -3.18 -1.81 2.05
CA SER A 22 -4.10 -2.93 1.84
C SER A 22 -3.37 -4.23 1.53
N LYS A 23 -2.32 -4.18 0.71
CA LYS A 23 -1.49 -5.34 0.34
C LYS A 23 -0.58 -5.79 1.47
N MET A 24 -0.02 -4.86 2.26
CA MET A 24 0.85 -5.18 3.40
C MET A 24 0.07 -5.75 4.61
N LEU A 25 -1.14 -5.24 4.85
CA LEU A 25 -2.00 -5.63 5.96
C LEU A 25 -3.02 -6.70 5.56
N THR A 26 -2.81 -7.38 4.43
CA THR A 26 -3.64 -8.51 4.02
C THR A 26 -3.62 -9.59 5.11
N PHE A 27 -4.82 -10.08 5.44
CA PHE A 27 -5.04 -11.00 6.56
C PHE A 27 -4.43 -12.38 6.31
N ASP A 28 -4.59 -12.90 5.09
CA ASP A 28 -3.90 -14.13 4.69
C ASP A 28 -2.41 -13.83 4.50
N ARG A 29 -1.56 -14.64 5.12
CA ARG A 29 -0.10 -14.53 4.98
C ARG A 29 0.33 -14.86 3.55
N ASN A 30 -0.33 -15.83 2.90
CA ASN A 30 0.05 -16.28 1.57
C ASN A 30 -0.26 -15.22 0.50
N ASP A 31 -1.29 -14.41 0.73
CA ASP A 31 -1.68 -13.30 -0.15
C ASP A 31 -0.97 -11.98 0.19
N ARG A 32 -0.25 -11.92 1.32
CA ARG A 32 0.45 -10.72 1.76
C ARG A 32 1.65 -10.45 0.86
N ILE A 33 1.76 -9.22 0.39
CA ILE A 33 2.87 -8.80 -0.46
C ILE A 33 4.22 -8.92 0.27
N SER A 34 5.25 -9.36 -0.47
CA SER A 34 6.63 -9.35 0.01
C SER A 34 7.18 -7.92 0.09
N ALA A 35 8.19 -7.68 0.93
CA ALA A 35 8.83 -6.37 1.00
C ALA A 35 9.46 -5.96 -0.35
N SER A 36 10.09 -6.92 -1.05
CA SER A 36 10.69 -6.68 -2.36
C SER A 36 9.69 -6.32 -3.44
N ASP A 37 8.47 -6.86 -3.39
CA ASP A 37 7.42 -6.52 -4.35
C ASP A 37 6.71 -5.22 -3.96
N ALA A 38 6.58 -4.93 -2.66
CA ALA A 38 6.04 -3.67 -2.18
C ALA A 38 6.86 -2.47 -2.68
N LEU A 39 8.20 -2.58 -2.71
CA LEU A 39 9.08 -1.54 -3.22
C LEU A 39 8.90 -1.23 -4.72
N LYS A 40 8.25 -2.12 -5.48
CA LYS A 40 7.95 -1.89 -6.90
C LYS A 40 6.66 -1.11 -7.11
N LEU A 41 5.84 -0.94 -6.05
CA LEU A 41 4.56 -0.26 -6.16
C LEU A 41 4.73 1.24 -6.48
N PRO A 42 3.75 1.88 -7.14
CA PRO A 42 3.83 3.29 -7.53
C PRO A 42 4.01 4.25 -6.36
N PHE A 43 3.65 3.84 -5.14
CA PHE A 43 3.94 4.61 -3.93
C PHE A 43 5.45 4.88 -3.75
N PHE A 44 6.31 3.94 -4.13
CA PHE A 44 7.77 4.07 -4.00
C PHE A 44 8.48 4.42 -5.33
N THR A 45 7.87 4.11 -6.47
CA THR A 45 8.48 4.32 -7.80
C THR A 45 7.89 5.51 -8.57
N GLY A 46 6.80 6.09 -8.08
CA GLY A 46 6.10 7.19 -8.74
C GLY A 46 6.80 8.55 -8.58
N PRO A 47 6.38 9.54 -9.39
CA PRO A 47 6.93 10.90 -9.33
C PRO A 47 6.72 11.58 -7.98
N GLN A 48 5.66 11.20 -7.25
CA GLN A 48 5.43 11.68 -5.87
C GLN A 48 6.55 11.25 -4.92
N ALA A 49 7.02 10.01 -5.02
CA ALA A 49 8.10 9.52 -4.17
C ALA A 49 9.39 10.31 -4.42
N LEU A 50 9.71 10.58 -5.69
CA LEU A 50 10.85 11.41 -6.07
C LEU A 50 10.72 12.85 -5.54
N ALA A 51 9.53 13.44 -5.61
CA ALA A 51 9.28 14.78 -5.09
C ALA A 51 9.43 14.85 -3.55
N GLU A 52 9.01 13.81 -2.82
CA GLU A 52 9.10 13.75 -1.35
C GLU A 52 10.53 13.56 -0.83
N ILE A 53 11.42 12.97 -1.63
CA ILE A 53 12.84 12.77 -1.27
C ILE A 53 13.78 13.85 -1.83
N THR A 54 13.27 14.76 -2.67
CA THR A 54 14.07 15.85 -3.23
C THR A 54 14.03 17.06 -2.27
N PRO A 55 15.19 17.62 -1.85
CA PRO A 55 15.27 18.76 -0.94
C PRO A 55 14.63 20.06 -1.43
#